data_AF-A0AAP3A5A2-F1
#
_entry.id   AF-A0AAP3A5A2-F1
#
_cell.length_a   1.000
_cell.length_b   1.000
_cell.length_c   1.000
_cell.angle_alpha   90.00
_cell.angle_beta   90.00
_cell.angle_gamma   90.00
#
_symmetry.space_group_name_H-M   'P 1'
#
loop_
_entity.id
_entity.type
_entity.pdbx_description
1 polymer ?
#
loop_
_entity_poly.entity_id
_entity_poly.type
_entity_poly.pdbx_seq_one_letter_code
_entity_poly.pdbx_strand_id
1 'polypeptide(L)'
;QMLKLPDGTVKVLVEGLQRARISALSDNGEHFSAKAEYLDSPAIDEREQEVLVRTAISQFEGYIKLNKKIPPEVLTSLNSID
;
A
#
# COMPACT_ATOMS: atom_id res chain seq x y z
N GLN A 1 3.56 12.12 9.73
CA GLN A 1 4.21 12.77 10.90
C GLN A 1 5.72 12.85 10.66
N MET A 2 6.43 13.86 11.19
CA MET A 2 7.88 14.05 10.97
C MET A 2 8.62 14.13 12.31
N LEU A 3 9.76 13.44 12.43
CA LEU A 3 10.62 13.44 13.60
C LEU A 3 12.08 13.62 13.17
N LYS A 4 12.80 14.59 13.74
CA LYS A 4 14.25 14.75 13.52
C LYS A 4 15.03 13.94 14.56
N LEU A 5 15.95 13.09 14.10
CA LEU A 5 16.80 12.26 14.95
C LEU A 5 18.06 13.02 15.39
N PRO A 6 18.71 12.60 16.49
CA PRO A 6 19.91 13.27 17.03
C PRO A 6 21.10 13.31 16.07
N ASP A 7 21.16 12.39 15.11
CA ASP A 7 22.17 12.33 14.05
C ASP A 7 21.89 13.29 12.87
N GLY A 8 20.80 14.06 12.94
CA GLY A 8 20.39 15.02 11.91
C GLY A 8 19.48 14.44 10.83
N THR A 9 19.23 13.13 10.82
CA THR A 9 18.29 12.50 9.88
C THR A 9 16.84 12.80 10.23
N VAL A 10 15.94 12.68 9.25
CA VAL A 10 14.51 12.91 9.44
C VAL A 10 13.75 11.62 9.17
N LYS A 11 13.02 11.15 10.18
CA LYS A 11 12.07 10.04 10.07
C LYS A 11 10.69 10.60 9.71
N VAL A 12 10.15 10.18 8.57
CA VAL A 12 8.82 10.58 8.10
C VAL A 12 7.90 9.35 8.07
N LEU A 13 6.74 9.47 8.72
CA LEU A 13 5.64 8.53 8.56
C LEU A 13 4.73 9.03 7.44
N VAL A 14 4.57 8.20 6.41
CA VAL A 14 3.73 8.44 5.24
C VAL A 14 2.67 7.36 5.11
N GLU A 15 1.53 7.73 4.53
CA GLU A 15 0.45 6.81 4.15
C GLU A 15 0.24 6.95 2.65
N GLY A 16 0.12 5.81 1.95
CA GLY A 16 -0.14 5.80 0.52
C GLY A 16 -1.59 6.17 0.26
N LEU A 17 -1.83 7.22 -0.53
CA LEU A 17 -3.19 7.67 -0.85
C LEU A 17 -3.75 6.95 -2.09
N GLN A 18 -3.04 7.03 -3.22
CA GLN A 18 -3.48 6.44 -4.47
C GLN A 18 -2.28 6.10 -5.36
N ARG A 19 -2.45 5.12 -6.24
CA ARG A 19 -1.47 4.83 -7.29
C ARG A 19 -1.51 5.92 -8.35
N ALA A 20 -0.35 6.27 -8.88
CA ALA A 20 -0.22 7.25 -9.95
C ALA A 20 0.77 6.78 -11.01
N ARG A 21 0.51 7.15 -12.26
CA ARG A 21 1.42 6.97 -13.39
C ARG A 21 2.21 8.24 -13.58
N ILE A 22 3.54 8.13 -13.59
CA ILE A 22 4.42 9.25 -13.94
C ILE A 22 4.41 9.41 -15.47
N SER A 23 3.99 10.57 -15.96
CA SER A 23 4.01 10.91 -17.40
C SER A 23 5.27 11.68 -17.79
N ALA A 24 5.89 12.40 -16.85
CA ALA A 24 7.19 13.04 -17.05
C ALA A 24 7.95 13.13 -15.72
N LEU A 25 9.27 12.94 -15.77
CA LEU A 25 10.18 13.08 -14.63
C LEU A 25 11.22 14.16 -14.98
N SER A 26 11.50 15.04 -14.03
CA SER A 26 12.52 16.08 -14.12
C SER A 26 13.48 15.92 -12.95
N ASP A 27 14.77 15.99 -13.25
CA ASP A 27 15.84 16.04 -12.26
C ASP A 27 16.48 17.44 -12.33
N ASN A 28 16.55 18.12 -11.19
CA ASN A 28 17.21 19.43 -11.08
C ASN A 28 18.54 19.37 -10.29
N GLY A 29 19.02 18.17 -9.96
CA GLY A 29 20.25 17.93 -9.20
C GLY A 29 20.07 17.93 -7.69
N GLU A 30 18.94 18.42 -7.16
CA GLU A 30 18.61 18.38 -5.72
C GLU A 30 17.52 17.35 -5.41
N HIS A 31 16.52 17.24 -6.28
CA HIS A 31 15.41 16.31 -6.14
C HIS A 31 14.75 15.99 -7.48
N PHE A 32 13.93 14.95 -7.47
CA PHE A 32 13.07 14.61 -8.59
C PHE A 32 11.72 15.30 -8.46
N SER A 33 11.26 15.88 -9.56
CA SER A 33 9.90 16.37 -9.73
C SER A 33 9.21 15.58 -10.83
N ALA A 34 7.92 15.27 -10.67
CA ALA A 34 7.18 14.47 -11.63
C ALA A 34 5.83 15.07 -11.97
N LYS A 35 5.41 14.94 -13.24
CA LYS A 35 3.99 15.00 -13.61
C LYS A 35 3.41 13.61 -13.41
N ALA A 36 2.36 13.52 -12.61
CA ALA A 36 1.73 12.25 -12.27
C ALA A 36 0.21 12.36 -12.41
N GLU A 37 -0.39 11.31 -12.93
CA GLU A 37 -1.83 11.16 -13.11
C GLU A 37 -2.31 9.98 -12.29
N TYR A 38 -3.51 10.05 -11.73
CA TYR A 38 -4.07 8.94 -10.98
C TYR A 38 -4.19 7.70 -11.87
N LEU A 39 -3.79 6.57 -11.29
CA LEU A 39 -3.92 5.28 -11.92
C LEU A 39 -5.18 4.62 -11.39
N ASP A 40 -6.23 4.67 -12.19
CA ASP A 40 -7.50 4.02 -11.87
C ASP A 40 -7.33 2.49 -11.86
N SER A 41 -7.99 1.85 -10.90
CA SER A 41 -8.09 0.40 -10.86
C SER A 41 -9.08 -0.05 -11.96
N PRO A 42 -8.77 -1.12 -12.71
CA PRO A 42 -9.73 -1.68 -13.65
C PRO A 42 -10.97 -2.16 -12.89
N ALA A 43 -12.14 -1.94 -13.48
CA ALA A 43 -13.39 -2.49 -12.95
C ALA A 43 -13.36 -4.02 -13.07
N ILE A 44 -13.71 -4.69 -11.98
CA ILE A 44 -13.94 -6.13 -11.93
C ILE A 44 -15.45 -6.31 -11.77
N ASP A 45 -16.01 -7.36 -12.36
CA ASP A 45 -17.40 -7.73 -12.08
C ASP A 45 -17.59 -7.91 -10.56
N GLU A 46 -18.66 -7.34 -10.01
CA GLU A 46 -18.87 -7.26 -8.56
C GLU A 46 -18.89 -8.66 -7.92
N ARG A 47 -19.47 -9.65 -8.60
CA ARG A 47 -19.53 -11.03 -8.11
C ARG A 47 -18.16 -11.70 -8.16
N GLU A 48 -17.41 -11.47 -9.23
CA GLU A 48 -16.04 -11.99 -9.33
C GLU A 48 -15.12 -11.35 -8.28
N GLN A 49 -15.27 -10.04 -8.05
CA GLN A 49 -14.52 -9.29 -7.04
C GLN A 49 -14.78 -9.85 -5.65
N GLU A 50 -16.04 -10.05 -5.26
CA GLU A 50 -16.39 -10.60 -3.95
C GLU A 50 -15.78 -12.00 -3.73
N VAL A 51 -15.88 -12.86 -4.75
CA VAL A 51 -15.29 -14.21 -4.71
C VAL A 51 -13.77 -14.14 -4.58
N LEU A 52 -13.13 -13.23 -5.33
CA LEU A 52 -11.67 -13.06 -5.31
C LEU A 52 -11.18 -12.58 -3.95
N VAL A 53 -11.82 -11.55 -3.37
CA VAL A 53 -11.48 -11.00 -2.06
C VAL A 53 -11.60 -12.08 -0.99
N ARG A 54 -12.73 -12.80 -0.94
CA ARG A 54 -12.94 -13.88 0.03
C ARG A 54 -11.88 -14.98 -0.10
N THR A 55 -11.54 -15.36 -1.34
CA THR A 55 -10.52 -16.39 -1.61
C THR A 55 -9.13 -15.92 -1.18
N ALA A 56 -8.77 -14.67 -1.47
CA ALA A 56 -7.49 -14.09 -1.09
C ALA A 56 -7.33 -14.00 0.44
N ILE A 57 -8.37 -13.56 1.16
CA ILE A 57 -8.37 -13.51 2.64
C ILE A 57 -8.18 -14.91 3.22
N SER A 58 -8.94 -15.91 2.75
CA SER A 58 -8.84 -17.29 3.24
C SER A 58 -7.43 -17.88 3.01
N GLN A 59 -6.83 -17.62 1.85
CA GLN A 59 -5.44 -18.03 1.58
C GLN A 59 -4.45 -17.32 2.50
N PHE A 60 -4.66 -16.04 2.77
CA PHE A 60 -3.79 -15.26 3.65
C PHE A 60 -3.88 -15.71 5.12
N GLU A 61 -5.06 -16.09 5.59
CA GLU A 61 -5.22 -16.73 6.91
C GLU A 61 -4.41 -18.03 7.03
N GLY A 62 -4.43 -18.86 5.98
CA GLY A 62 -3.59 -20.05 5.90
C GLY A 62 -2.11 -19.72 5.96
N TYR A 63 -1.69 -18.68 5.24
CA TYR A 63 -0.30 -18.22 5.22
C TYR A 63 0.20 -17.70 6.57
N ILE A 64 -0.60 -16.90 7.29
CA ILE A 64 -0.23 -16.38 8.62
C ILE A 64 0.00 -17.52 9.62
N LYS A 65 -0.82 -18.58 9.58
CA LYS A 65 -0.65 -19.74 10.46
C LYS A 65 0.71 -20.43 10.28
N LEU A 66 1.30 -20.33 9.08
CA LEU A 66 2.61 -20.88 8.76
C LEU A 66 3.76 -19.90 9.03
N ASN A 67 3.51 -18.59 8.98
CA ASN A 67 4.53 -17.55 9.14
C ASN A 67 4.38 -16.75 10.43
N LYS A 68 5.06 -17.19 11.50
CA LYS A 68 5.05 -16.56 12.83
C LYS A 68 5.60 -15.12 12.89
N LYS A 69 6.17 -14.58 11.80
CA LYS A 69 6.64 -13.19 11.75
C LYS A 69 5.51 -12.18 11.52
N ILE A 70 4.33 -12.65 11.12
CA ILE A 70 3.19 -11.80 10.81
C ILE A 70 2.23 -11.84 12.00
N PRO A 71 1.95 -10.70 12.66
CA PRO A 71 1.03 -10.67 13.78
C PRO A 71 -0.39 -11.03 13.36
N PRO A 72 -1.15 -11.78 14.19
CA PRO A 72 -2.55 -12.11 13.91
C PRO A 72 -3.44 -10.88 13.75
N GLU A 73 -3.12 -9.73 14.38
CA GLU A 73 -3.91 -8.50 14.27
C GLU A 73 -4.00 -7.95 12.84
N VAL A 74 -3.09 -8.35 11.94
CA VAL A 74 -3.13 -7.96 10.52
C VAL A 74 -4.41 -8.46 9.84
N LEU A 75 -4.97 -9.60 10.26
CA LEU A 75 -6.23 -10.12 9.73
C LEU A 75 -7.41 -9.19 10.03
N THR A 76 -7.44 -8.62 11.24
CA THR A 76 -8.47 -7.67 11.64
C THR A 76 -8.43 -6.41 10.77
N SER A 77 -7.23 -5.90 10.47
CA SER A 77 -7.06 -4.75 9.60
C SER A 77 -7.48 -5.04 8.15
N LEU A 78 -7.20 -6.24 7.63
CA LEU A 78 -7.61 -6.61 6.27
C LEU A 78 -9.13 -6.72 6.11
N ASN A 79 -9.83 -7.21 7.12
CA ASN A 79 -11.30 -7.28 7.10
C ASN A 79 -11.99 -5.91 7.20
N SER A 80 -11.23 -4.84 7.49
CA SER A 80 -11.72 -3.46 7.53
C SER A 80 -11.43 -2.64 6.27
N ILE A 81 -10.81 -3.25 5.26
CA ILE A 81 -10.58 -2.61 3.96
C ILE A 81 -11.80 -2.90 3.08
N ASP A 82 -12.51 -1.84 2.70
CA ASP A 82 -13.61 -1.86 1.72
C ASP A 82 -13.07 -1.95 0.27
#